data_AF-A0A820J2R4-F1
#
_entry.id   AF-A0A820J2R4-F1
#
_cell.length_a   1.000
_cell.length_b   1.000
_cell.length_c   1.000
_cell.angle_alpha   90.00
_cell.angle_beta   90.00
_cell.angle_gamma   90.00
#
_symmetry.space_group_name_H-M   'P 1'
#
loop_
_entity.id
_entity.type
_entity.pdbx_description
1 polymer ?
#
loop_
_entity_poly.entity_id
_entity_poly.type
_entity_poly.pdbx_seq_one_letter_code
_entity_poly.pdbx_strand_id
1 'polypeptide(L)'
;KHVYATVCGVSIVRAGECLEPALSEVCKDAKIGKILIQTNPSTGEPELHFLRLPRDIADAYVFILDATIATGAAALMAIRVLLDHNVPEDKIALLSLLVSKQGVQTVAYAFPKV
;
A
#
# COMPACT_ATOMS: atom_id res chain seq x y z
N LYS A 1 3.55 4.08 29.63
CA LYS A 1 3.95 4.46 28.24
C LYS A 1 2.88 3.89 27.32
N HIS A 2 1.96 4.71 26.83
CA HIS A 2 1.02 4.26 25.80
C HIS A 2 1.84 4.07 24.52
N VAL A 3 2.07 2.82 24.14
CA VAL A 3 2.69 2.47 22.86
C VAL A 3 1.59 2.64 21.81
N TYR A 4 1.43 3.87 21.31
CA TYR A 4 0.60 4.09 20.13
C TYR A 4 1.27 3.40 18.96
N ALA A 5 0.53 2.57 18.23
CA ALA A 5 1.06 1.91 17.05
C ALA A 5 1.42 2.97 15.99
N THR A 6 2.64 2.91 15.48
CA THR A 6 3.14 3.86 14.49
C THR A 6 2.39 3.68 13.18
N VAL A 7 1.90 4.78 12.61
CA VAL A 7 1.26 4.77 11.29
C VAL A 7 2.32 4.91 10.20
N CYS A 8 2.21 4.13 9.14
CA CYS A 8 3.06 4.23 7.97
C CYS A 8 2.21 4.33 6.70
N GLY A 9 2.45 5.35 5.87
CA GLY A 9 1.91 5.41 4.52
C GLY A 9 2.88 4.75 3.55
N VAL A 10 2.39 3.94 2.63
CA VAL A 10 3.19 3.32 1.57
C VAL A 10 2.56 3.67 0.24
N SER A 11 3.21 4.57 -0.49
CA SER A 11 2.69 5.08 -1.76
C SER A 11 3.03 4.15 -2.91
N ILE A 12 2.02 3.78 -3.70
CA ILE A 12 2.23 3.19 -5.02
C ILE A 12 2.56 4.33 -5.99
N VAL A 13 3.82 4.42 -6.35
CA VAL A 13 4.34 5.45 -7.25
C VAL A 13 3.75 5.22 -8.65
N ARG A 14 3.18 6.24 -9.30
CA ARG A 14 3.20 7.68 -8.96
C ARG A 14 1.92 8.20 -8.31
N ALA A 15 0.78 7.55 -8.59
CA ALA A 15 -0.53 8.09 -8.23
C ALA A 15 -0.73 8.20 -6.71
N GLY A 16 -0.17 7.27 -5.93
CA GLY A 16 -0.24 7.30 -4.47
C GLY A 16 0.44 8.49 -3.81
N GLU A 17 1.41 9.12 -4.47
CA GLU A 17 2.19 10.23 -3.89
C GLU A 17 1.32 11.47 -3.62
N CYS A 18 0.19 11.62 -4.32
CA CYS A 18 -0.72 12.74 -4.09
C CYS A 18 -1.43 12.68 -2.74
N LEU A 19 -1.47 11.50 -2.10
CA LEU A 19 -2.09 11.29 -0.79
C LEU A 19 -1.07 11.46 0.37
N GLU A 20 0.23 11.48 0.09
CA GLU A 20 1.29 11.65 1.11
C GLU A 20 1.15 12.95 1.93
N PRO A 21 0.87 14.12 1.31
CA PRO A 21 0.74 15.37 2.07
C PRO A 21 -0.44 15.32 3.04
N ALA A 22 -1.59 14.82 2.57
CA ALA A 22 -2.80 14.69 3.39
C ALA A 22 -2.58 13.75 4.58
N LEU A 23 -1.92 12.61 4.36
CA LEU A 23 -1.59 11.69 5.45
C LEU A 23 -0.64 12.34 6.47
N SER A 24 0.37 13.07 6.01
CA SER A 24 1.37 13.72 6.87
C SER A 24 0.79 14.88 7.67
N GLU A 25 -0.22 15.58 7.12
CA GLU A 25 -0.94 16.64 7.83
C GLU A 25 -1.79 16.10 8.98
N VAL A 26 -2.45 14.96 8.77
CA VAL A 26 -3.30 14.31 9.78
C VAL A 26 -2.46 13.54 10.81
N CYS A 27 -1.46 12.80 10.35
CA CYS A 27 -0.58 11.97 11.16
C CYS A 27 0.86 12.49 11.06
N LYS A 28 1.22 13.44 11.93
CA LYS A 28 2.52 14.14 11.88
C LYS A 28 3.74 13.24 12.00
N ASP A 29 3.60 12.10 12.70
CA ASP A 29 4.67 11.12 12.89
C ASP A 29 4.60 9.96 11.89
N ALA A 30 3.74 10.06 10.87
CA ALA A 30 3.60 9.01 9.86
C ALA A 30 4.89 8.88 9.03
N LYS A 31 5.40 7.67 8.95
CA LYS A 31 6.54 7.36 8.07
C LYS A 31 6.02 7.06 6.66
N ILE A 32 6.73 7.54 5.65
CA ILE A 32 6.36 7.30 4.24
C ILE A 32 7.34 6.31 3.60
N GLY A 33 6.81 5.18 3.15
CA GLY A 33 7.46 4.24 2.25
C GLY A 33 6.99 4.45 0.81
N LYS A 34 7.77 3.95 -0.15
CA LYS A 34 7.47 4.05 -1.58
C LYS A 34 7.68 2.71 -2.27
N ILE A 35 6.73 2.35 -3.13
CA ILE A 35 6.79 1.16 -3.99
C ILE A 35 6.49 1.60 -5.41
N LEU A 36 7.34 1.26 -6.37
CA LEU A 36 7.07 1.42 -7.79
C LEU A 36 6.71 0.05 -8.38
N ILE A 37 5.46 -0.08 -8.83
CA ILE A 37 4.98 -1.25 -9.53
C ILE A 37 4.61 -0.82 -10.94
N GLN A 38 5.12 -1.53 -11.94
CA GLN A 38 4.77 -1.30 -13.34
C GLN A 38 4.41 -2.62 -13.99
N THR A 39 3.39 -2.59 -14.85
CA THR A 39 3.02 -3.76 -15.63
C THR A 39 3.99 -3.92 -16.79
N ASN A 40 4.61 -5.09 -16.90
CA ASN A 40 5.44 -5.41 -18.04
C ASN A 40 4.57 -5.49 -19.31
N PRO A 41 4.86 -4.71 -20.36
CA PRO A 41 4.02 -4.66 -21.56
C PRO A 41 4.04 -5.95 -22.38
N SER A 42 5.05 -6.81 -22.20
CA SER A 42 5.17 -8.07 -22.94
C SER A 42 4.42 -9.20 -22.27
N THR A 43 4.46 -9.28 -20.93
CA THR A 43 3.83 -10.38 -20.16
C THR A 43 2.46 -9.99 -19.60
N GLY A 44 2.20 -8.70 -19.42
CA GLY A 44 1.02 -8.18 -18.73
C GLY A 44 1.07 -8.34 -17.20
N GLU A 45 2.19 -8.80 -16.64
CA GLU A 45 2.34 -9.03 -15.21
C GLU A 45 2.86 -7.78 -14.47
N PRO A 46 2.41 -7.52 -13.23
CA PRO A 46 2.95 -6.44 -12.41
C PRO A 46 4.34 -6.79 -11.86
N GLU A 47 5.32 -5.92 -12.08
CA GLU A 47 6.70 -6.08 -11.62
C GLU A 47 7.07 -4.99 -10.61
N LEU A 48 7.88 -5.37 -9.60
CA LEU A 48 8.42 -4.45 -8.61
C LEU A 48 9.72 -3.83 -9.14
N HIS A 49 9.71 -2.52 -9.38
CA HIS A 49 10.88 -1.79 -9.91
C HIS A 49 11.64 -1.00 -8.85
N PHE A 50 10.95 -0.54 -7.80
CA PHE A 50 11.58 0.23 -6.72
C PHE A 50 10.88 -0.05 -5.40
N LEU A 51 11.67 -0.16 -4.34
CA LEU A 51 11.18 -0.39 -3.00
C LEU A 51 12.00 0.42 -1.99
N ARG A 52 11.31 1.22 -1.19
CA ARG A 52 11.89 1.89 -0.03
C ARG A 52 10.89 1.88 1.11
N LEU A 53 11.10 1.00 2.08
CA LEU A 53 10.25 0.88 3.27
C LEU A 53 11.01 1.34 4.53
N PRO A 54 10.32 1.87 5.54
CA PRO A 54 10.89 2.05 6.87
C PRO A 54 11.35 0.72 7.48
N ARG A 55 12.41 0.76 8.30
CA ARG A 55 13.02 -0.45 8.89
C ARG A 55 12.10 -1.17 9.88
N ASP A 56 11.18 -0.44 10.50
CA ASP A 56 10.27 -0.89 11.56
C ASP A 56 8.82 -1.04 11.06
N ILE A 57 8.64 -1.29 9.76
CA ILE A 57 7.31 -1.38 9.14
C ILE A 57 6.48 -2.57 9.66
N ALA A 58 7.11 -3.65 10.11
CA ALA A 58 6.43 -4.85 10.61
C ALA A 58 5.54 -4.58 11.84
N ASP A 59 5.90 -3.59 12.65
CA ASP A 59 5.14 -3.23 13.85
C ASP A 59 4.06 -2.15 13.58
N ALA A 60 4.12 -1.50 12.42
CA ALA A 60 3.28 -0.36 12.05
C ALA A 60 1.90 -0.76 11.50
N TYR A 61 0.94 0.17 11.58
CA TYR A 61 -0.27 0.13 10.75
C TYR A 61 0.04 0.77 9.41
N VAL A 62 -0.15 0.03 8.32
CA VAL A 62 0.29 0.42 6.99
C VAL A 62 -0.90 0.80 6.11
N PHE A 63 -0.92 2.05 5.66
CA PHE A 63 -1.84 2.51 4.63
C PHE A 63 -1.17 2.40 3.26
N ILE A 64 -1.67 1.54 2.39
CA ILE A 64 -1.29 1.55 0.97
C ILE A 64 -2.01 2.72 0.31
N LEU A 65 -1.25 3.67 -0.23
CA LEU A 65 -1.79 4.87 -0.85
C LEU A 65 -1.78 4.70 -2.38
N ASP A 66 -2.96 4.75 -3.00
CA ASP A 66 -3.11 4.78 -4.46
C ASP A 66 -4.36 5.55 -4.86
N ALA A 67 -4.24 6.59 -5.67
CA ALA A 67 -5.38 7.45 -6.01
C ALA A 67 -6.50 6.69 -6.74
N THR A 68 -6.14 5.72 -7.59
CA THR A 68 -7.11 5.00 -8.43
C THR A 68 -6.79 3.52 -8.54
N ILE A 69 -7.74 2.66 -8.16
CA ILE A 69 -7.58 1.20 -8.26
C ILE A 69 -8.55 0.67 -9.32
N ALA A 70 -8.00 0.23 -10.45
CA ALA A 70 -8.75 -0.37 -11.55
C ALA A 70 -8.92 -1.89 -11.38
N THR A 71 -7.92 -2.69 -11.73
CA THR A 71 -7.99 -4.16 -11.66
C THR A 71 -7.63 -4.72 -10.29
N GLY A 72 -6.91 -3.95 -9.47
CA GLY A 72 -6.34 -4.38 -8.19
C GLY A 72 -4.96 -5.02 -8.31
N ALA A 73 -4.40 -5.22 -9.52
CA ALA A 73 -3.13 -5.93 -9.69
C ALA A 73 -1.94 -5.28 -8.96
N ALA A 74 -1.82 -3.95 -9.04
CA ALA A 74 -0.77 -3.22 -8.32
C ALA A 74 -0.97 -3.28 -6.80
N ALA A 75 -2.21 -3.17 -6.33
CA ALA A 75 -2.54 -3.30 -4.91
C ALA A 75 -2.21 -4.71 -4.37
N LEU A 76 -2.54 -5.77 -5.11
CA LEU A 76 -2.18 -7.14 -4.75
C LEU A 76 -0.67 -7.32 -4.60
N MET A 77 0.11 -6.82 -5.57
CA MET A 77 1.56 -6.89 -5.53
C MET A 77 2.12 -6.07 -4.35
N ALA A 78 1.58 -4.89 -4.08
CA ALA A 78 1.98 -4.07 -2.93
C ALA A 78 1.71 -4.78 -1.59
N ILE A 79 0.51 -5.37 -1.43
CA ILE A 79 0.17 -6.17 -0.24
C ILE A 79 1.15 -7.33 -0.10
N ARG A 80 1.44 -8.05 -1.19
CA ARG A 80 2.37 -9.17 -1.15
C ARG A 80 3.76 -8.76 -0.69
N VAL A 81 4.29 -7.66 -1.22
CA VAL A 81 5.59 -7.10 -0.81
C VAL A 81 5.58 -6.75 0.68
N LEU A 82 4.49 -6.18 1.22
CA LEU A 82 4.39 -5.87 2.65
C LEU A 82 4.33 -7.13 3.52
N LEU A 83 3.60 -8.15 3.11
CA LEU A 83 3.57 -9.45 3.80
C LEU A 83 4.96 -10.10 3.81
N ASP A 84 5.70 -10.04 2.69
CA ASP A 84 7.08 -10.52 2.60
C ASP A 84 8.04 -9.74 3.53
N HIS A 85 7.65 -8.53 3.98
CA HIS A 85 8.35 -7.73 4.99
C HIS A 85 7.79 -7.90 6.41
N ASN A 86 7.02 -8.97 6.66
CA ASN A 86 6.43 -9.33 7.96
C ASN A 86 5.38 -8.33 8.48
N VAL A 87 4.80 -7.49 7.62
CA VAL A 87 3.61 -6.72 7.99
C VAL A 87 2.43 -7.69 8.07
N PRO A 88 1.70 -7.77 9.19
CA PRO A 88 0.57 -8.67 9.29
C PRO A 88 -0.62 -8.12 8.48
N GLU A 89 -1.36 -9.01 7.83
CA GLU A 89 -2.42 -8.68 6.87
C GLU A 89 -3.50 -7.75 7.47
N ASP A 90 -3.87 -7.96 8.73
CA ASP A 90 -4.87 -7.18 9.49
C ASP A 90 -4.40 -5.78 9.90
N LYS A 91 -3.13 -5.44 9.64
CA LYS A 91 -2.59 -4.08 9.83
C LYS A 91 -2.41 -3.33 8.52
N ILE A 92 -2.77 -3.92 7.39
CA ILE A 92 -2.69 -3.28 6.07
C ILE A 92 -4.08 -2.75 5.75
N ALA A 93 -4.16 -1.50 5.30
CA ALA A 93 -5.39 -0.90 4.82
C ALA A 93 -5.14 -0.19 3.48
N LEU A 94 -6.03 -0.37 2.51
CA LEU A 94 -5.98 0.34 1.23
C LEU A 94 -6.69 1.68 1.31
N LEU A 95 -5.97 2.77 1.02
CA LEU A 95 -6.50 4.11 0.91
C LEU A 95 -6.51 4.55 -0.55
N SER A 96 -7.70 4.79 -1.08
CA SER A 96 -7.90 5.21 -2.47
C SER A 96 -9.04 6.20 -2.62
N LEU A 97 -8.97 7.06 -3.64
CA LEU A 97 -10.04 8.01 -3.96
C LEU A 97 -11.12 7.36 -4.84
N LEU A 98 -10.71 6.50 -5.76
CA LEU A 98 -11.60 5.82 -6.70
C LEU A 98 -11.20 4.35 -6.84
N VAL A 99 -12.15 3.46 -6.62
CA VAL A 99 -11.93 2.02 -6.76
C VAL A 99 -13.02 1.42 -7.64
N SER A 100 -12.63 0.60 -8.61
CA SER A 100 -13.59 -0.15 -9.42
C SER A 100 -14.16 -1.33 -8.63
N LYS A 101 -15.38 -1.76 -8.96
CA LYS A 101 -15.99 -2.96 -8.37
C LYS A 101 -15.09 -4.19 -8.51
N GLN A 102 -14.48 -4.36 -9.68
CA GLN A 102 -13.55 -5.46 -9.94
C GLN A 102 -12.33 -5.38 -9.01
N GLY A 103 -11.74 -4.19 -8.86
CA GLY A 103 -10.58 -3.97 -8.00
C GLY A 103 -10.84 -4.33 -6.54
N VAL A 104 -11.98 -3.89 -5.98
CA VAL A 104 -12.39 -4.26 -4.62
C VAL A 104 -12.50 -5.77 -4.48
N GLN A 105 -13.22 -6.42 -5.41
CA GLN A 105 -13.44 -7.86 -5.37
C GLN A 105 -12.11 -8.63 -5.44
N THR A 106 -11.24 -8.26 -6.39
CA THR A 106 -9.91 -8.86 -6.56
C THR A 106 -9.11 -8.83 -5.26
N VAL A 107 -9.06 -7.67 -4.58
CA VAL A 107 -8.32 -7.53 -3.33
C VAL A 107 -9.00 -8.33 -2.21
N ALA A 108 -10.31 -8.15 -2.00
CA ALA A 108 -11.03 -8.79 -0.90
C ALA A 108 -11.04 -10.31 -0.98
N TYR A 109 -11.03 -10.89 -2.19
CA TYR A 109 -10.90 -12.34 -2.38
C TYR A 109 -9.50 -12.86 -2.09
N ALA A 110 -8.45 -12.09 -2.42
CA ALA A 110 -7.07 -12.51 -2.23
C ALA A 110 -6.57 -12.29 -0.78
N PHE A 111 -6.98 -11.17 -0.17
CA PHE A 111 -6.54 -10.71 1.15
C PHE A 111 -7.75 -10.23 1.96
N PRO A 112 -8.54 -11.14 2.54
CA PRO A 112 -9.80 -10.81 3.21
C PRO A 112 -9.64 -10.06 4.54
N LYS A 113 -8.42 -9.96 5.08
CA LYS A 113 -8.17 -9.22 6.34
C LYS A 113 -7.67 -7.79 6.12
N VAL A 114 -7.42 -7.40 4.86
CA VAL A 114 -7.06 -6.03 4.45
C VAL A 114 -8.29 -5.13 4.35
#